data_AF-A0A1G6UMV3-F1
#
_entry.id   AF-A0A1G6UMV3-F1
#
_cell.length_a   1.000
_cell.length_b   1.000
_cell.length_c   1.000
_cell.angle_alpha   90.00
_cell.angle_beta   90.00
_cell.angle_gamma   90.00
#
_symmetry.space_group_name_H-M   'P 1'
#
loop_
_entity.id
_entity.type
_entity.pdbx_description
1 polymer ?
#
loop_
_entity_poly.entity_id
_entity_poly.type
_entity_poly.pdbx_seq_one_letter_code
_entity_poly.pdbx_strand_id
1 'polypeptide(L)'
;MEYTVTVDLAEPFGDEDAVDRAFTQLADYHVSLVATPVGGLAAVLVLDAPTIRQATSTSLAVTEAAELHPVGIHVLTTTDWERRMNSTDIPPLVSVQEAADILGVTRQAVLSRIGYGTLPSVKVGTVNVIPLAAVQRPTDGQQPK
;
A
#
# COMPACT_ATOMS: atom_id res chain seq x y z
N MET A 1 22.98 -12.58 -5.42
CA MET A 1 22.13 -12.38 -4.22
C MET A 1 20.82 -11.92 -4.78
N GLU A 2 19.73 -12.54 -4.34
CA GLU A 2 18.43 -12.28 -4.92
C GLU A 2 17.78 -11.07 -4.25
N TYR A 3 17.29 -10.16 -5.07
CA TYR A 3 16.58 -8.96 -4.64
C TYR A 3 15.18 -8.96 -5.24
N THR A 4 14.18 -8.66 -4.42
CA THR A 4 12.86 -8.27 -4.90
C THR A 4 12.81 -6.74 -4.97
N VAL A 5 12.51 -6.24 -6.15
CA VAL A 5 12.41 -4.81 -6.44
C VAL A 5 10.98 -4.46 -6.80
N THR A 6 10.41 -3.52 -6.08
CA THR A 6 9.11 -2.93 -6.42
C THR A 6 9.34 -1.52 -6.95
N VAL A 7 8.95 -1.27 -8.19
CA VAL A 7 9.02 0.04 -8.85
C VAL A 7 7.60 0.58 -8.94
N ASP A 8 7.33 1.68 -8.24
CA ASP A 8 6.07 2.40 -8.37
C ASP A 8 6.09 3.19 -9.67
N LEU A 9 5.00 3.13 -10.42
CA LEU A 9 4.87 3.69 -11.77
C LEU A 9 3.87 4.84 -11.78
N ALA A 10 4.08 5.84 -12.65
CA ALA A 10 3.15 6.94 -12.83
C ALA A 10 1.85 6.49 -13.54
N GLU A 11 1.91 5.37 -14.24
CA GLU A 11 0.82 4.76 -14.97
C GLU A 11 -0.36 4.43 -14.03
N PRO A 12 -1.59 4.81 -14.40
CA PRO A 12 -2.76 4.49 -13.61
C PRO A 12 -3.03 2.98 -13.66
N PHE A 13 -3.62 2.45 -12.58
CA PHE A 13 -4.11 1.08 -12.62
C PHE A 13 -5.21 0.93 -13.69
N GLY A 14 -5.08 -0.08 -14.56
CA GLY A 14 -6.01 -0.33 -15.67
C GLY A 14 -5.61 0.28 -17.01
N ASP A 15 -4.43 0.89 -17.11
CA ASP A 15 -3.82 1.24 -18.40
C ASP A 15 -3.38 -0.03 -19.14
N GLU A 16 -4.23 -0.51 -20.07
CA GLU A 16 -3.98 -1.73 -20.86
C GLU A 16 -2.73 -1.61 -21.72
N ASP A 17 -2.46 -0.43 -22.30
CA ASP A 17 -1.28 -0.21 -23.14
C ASP A 17 0.01 -0.31 -22.32
N ALA A 18 0.02 0.24 -21.10
CA ALA A 18 1.15 0.11 -20.18
C ALA A 18 1.40 -1.34 -19.76
N VAL A 19 0.33 -2.09 -19.49
CA VAL A 19 0.39 -3.51 -19.15
C VAL A 19 0.97 -4.32 -20.31
N ASP A 20 0.49 -4.09 -21.53
CA ASP A 20 0.98 -4.79 -22.72
C ASP A 20 2.45 -4.46 -23.02
N ARG A 21 2.87 -3.19 -22.87
CA ARG A 21 4.28 -2.80 -22.99
C ARG A 21 5.15 -3.51 -21.97
N ALA A 22 4.73 -3.54 -20.70
CA ALA A 22 5.46 -4.22 -19.64
C ALA A 22 5.61 -5.72 -19.93
N PHE A 23 4.53 -6.42 -20.31
CA PHE A 23 4.61 -7.85 -20.63
C PHE A 23 5.46 -8.14 -21.86
N THR A 24 5.44 -7.26 -22.87
CA THR A 24 6.23 -7.45 -24.08
C THR A 24 7.71 -7.18 -23.84
N GLN A 25 8.03 -6.04 -23.24
CA GLN A 25 9.40 -5.55 -23.15
C GLN A 25 10.16 -6.12 -21.95
N LEU A 26 9.44 -6.57 -20.90
CA LEU A 26 10.02 -7.12 -19.68
C LEU A 26 9.83 -8.63 -19.55
N ALA A 27 9.48 -9.32 -20.64
CA ALA A 27 9.24 -10.76 -20.66
C ALA A 27 10.41 -11.56 -20.05
N ASP A 28 11.64 -11.17 -20.37
CA ASP A 28 12.88 -11.82 -19.89
C ASP A 28 13.16 -11.60 -18.39
N TYR A 29 12.48 -10.64 -17.76
CA TYR A 29 12.68 -10.29 -16.35
C TYR A 29 11.58 -10.84 -15.42
N HIS A 30 10.64 -11.64 -15.95
CA HIS A 30 9.53 -12.23 -15.19
C HIS A 30 8.80 -11.20 -14.30
N VAL A 31 8.52 -10.01 -14.86
CA VAL A 31 7.86 -8.93 -14.12
C VAL A 31 6.44 -9.33 -13.72
N SER A 32 6.05 -8.94 -12.50
CA SER A 32 4.65 -8.97 -12.06
C SER A 32 4.13 -7.56 -11.89
N LEU A 33 2.94 -7.27 -12.40
CA LEU A 33 2.28 -5.97 -12.21
C LEU A 33 1.25 -6.06 -11.10
N VAL A 34 1.27 -5.09 -10.18
CA VAL A 34 0.36 -5.02 -9.04
C VAL A 34 -0.25 -3.64 -8.89
N ALA A 35 -1.47 -3.58 -8.35
CA ALA A 35 -2.08 -2.32 -7.96
C ALA A 35 -1.41 -1.77 -6.70
N THR A 36 -1.13 -0.47 -6.67
CA THR A 36 -0.66 0.20 -5.46
C THR A 36 -1.85 0.65 -4.60
N PRO A 37 -1.68 0.78 -3.26
CA PRO A 37 -2.75 1.23 -2.37
C PRO A 37 -3.32 2.61 -2.70
N VAL A 38 -2.60 3.43 -3.47
CA VAL A 38 -3.00 4.77 -3.90
C VAL A 38 -3.64 4.80 -5.29
N GLY A 39 -3.88 3.63 -5.91
CA GLY A 39 -4.56 3.50 -7.21
C GLY A 39 -3.65 3.58 -8.44
N GLY A 40 -2.34 3.48 -8.26
CA GLY A 40 -1.36 3.40 -9.36
C GLY A 40 -0.96 1.96 -9.69
N LEU A 41 0.00 1.82 -10.61
CA LEU A 41 0.61 0.56 -10.98
C LEU A 41 2.00 0.42 -10.33
N ALA A 42 2.40 -0.79 -9.98
CA ALA A 42 3.78 -1.10 -9.61
C ALA A 42 4.27 -2.35 -10.32
N ALA A 43 5.53 -2.31 -10.75
CA ALA A 43 6.25 -3.44 -11.31
C ALA A 43 7.08 -4.12 -10.22
N VAL A 44 6.93 -5.43 -10.07
CA VAL A 44 7.70 -6.27 -9.15
C VAL A 44 8.62 -7.15 -9.95
N LEU A 45 9.93 -7.02 -9.71
CA LEU A 45 10.99 -7.77 -10.37
C LEU A 45 11.76 -8.58 -9.32
N VAL A 46 12.18 -9.78 -9.70
CA VAL A 46 13.12 -10.59 -8.93
C VAL A 46 14.43 -10.66 -9.70
N LEU A 47 15.50 -10.13 -9.13
CA LEU A 47 16.78 -9.96 -9.81
C LEU A 47 17.92 -10.57 -9.00
N ASP A 48 18.77 -11.32 -9.68
CA ASP A 48 20.07 -11.70 -9.16
C ASP A 48 21.08 -10.56 -9.36
N ALA A 49 21.55 -9.98 -8.25
CA ALA A 49 22.56 -8.94 -8.27
C ALA A 49 23.64 -9.17 -7.20
N PRO A 50 24.88 -8.72 -7.43
CA PRO A 50 25.93 -8.68 -6.41
C PRO A 50 25.67 -7.64 -5.30
N THR A 51 24.94 -6.57 -5.59
CA THR A 51 24.71 -5.46 -4.65
C THR A 51 23.34 -4.82 -4.86
N ILE A 52 22.83 -4.17 -3.79
CA ILE A 52 21.61 -3.35 -3.85
C ILE A 52 21.71 -2.26 -4.92
N ARG A 53 22.89 -1.63 -5.08
CA ARG A 53 23.13 -0.61 -6.10
C ARG A 53 22.88 -1.16 -7.50
N GLN A 54 23.40 -2.36 -7.79
CA GLN A 54 23.22 -2.97 -9.09
C GLN A 54 21.77 -3.37 -9.32
N ALA A 55 21.09 -3.96 -8.31
CA ALA A 55 19.66 -4.25 -8.40
C ALA A 55 18.85 -2.98 -8.72
N THR A 56 19.08 -1.88 -8.00
CA THR A 56 18.44 -0.57 -8.26
C THR A 56 18.70 -0.09 -9.68
N SER A 57 19.96 -0.03 -10.12
CA SER A 57 20.30 0.47 -11.46
C SER A 57 19.72 -0.39 -12.58
N THR A 58 19.77 -1.71 -12.44
CA THR A 58 19.20 -2.64 -13.42
C THR A 58 17.69 -2.50 -13.48
N SER A 59 16.98 -2.48 -12.34
CA SER A 59 15.52 -2.33 -12.34
C SER A 59 15.08 -1.03 -13.01
N LEU A 60 15.70 0.10 -12.68
CA LEU A 60 15.36 1.39 -13.29
C LEU A 60 15.57 1.37 -14.80
N ALA A 61 16.75 0.92 -15.26
CA ALA A 61 17.07 0.85 -16.68
C ALA A 61 16.08 -0.05 -17.45
N VAL A 62 15.70 -1.17 -16.85
CA VAL A 62 14.75 -2.12 -17.44
C VAL A 62 13.35 -1.51 -17.54
N THR A 63 12.84 -0.89 -16.46
CA THR A 63 11.53 -0.23 -16.49
C THR A 63 11.48 0.96 -17.45
N GLU A 64 12.53 1.78 -17.51
CA GLU A 64 12.61 2.93 -18.42
C GLU A 64 12.72 2.48 -19.89
N ALA A 65 13.48 1.41 -20.16
CA ALA A 65 13.54 0.82 -21.49
C ALA A 65 12.17 0.33 -21.98
N ALA A 66 11.30 -0.09 -21.05
CA ALA A 66 9.91 -0.46 -21.33
C ALA A 66 8.95 0.73 -21.54
N GLU A 67 9.47 1.96 -21.58
CA GLU A 67 8.68 3.20 -21.64
C GLU A 67 7.66 3.33 -20.49
N LEU A 68 7.99 2.75 -19.33
CA LEU A 68 7.28 2.97 -18.08
C LEU A 68 7.94 4.14 -17.34
N HIS A 69 7.18 4.79 -16.44
CA HIS A 69 7.64 5.99 -15.75
C HIS A 69 7.80 5.76 -14.24
N PRO A 70 8.97 5.29 -13.75
CA PRO A 70 9.23 5.12 -12.34
C PRO A 70 9.05 6.42 -11.55
N VAL A 71 8.28 6.36 -10.45
CA VAL A 71 8.09 7.46 -9.49
C VAL A 71 8.58 7.08 -8.08
N GLY A 72 8.81 5.79 -7.84
CA GLY A 72 9.31 5.26 -6.58
C GLY A 72 10.01 3.92 -6.79
N ILE A 73 10.94 3.58 -5.91
CA ILE A 73 11.60 2.27 -5.95
C ILE A 73 11.90 1.76 -4.54
N HIS A 74 11.58 0.50 -4.31
CA HIS A 74 11.86 -0.23 -3.10
C HIS A 74 12.69 -1.47 -3.44
N VAL A 75 13.90 -1.55 -2.89
CA VAL A 75 14.80 -2.69 -3.11
C VAL A 75 15.10 -3.35 -1.78
N LEU A 76 14.78 -4.64 -1.70
CA LEU A 76 15.04 -5.49 -0.54
C LEU A 76 15.66 -6.80 -1.03
N THR A 77 16.39 -7.49 -0.15
CA THR A 77 16.69 -8.90 -0.41
C THR A 77 15.36 -9.65 -0.53
N THR A 78 15.27 -10.70 -1.35
CA THR A 78 14.00 -11.46 -1.48
C THR A 78 13.52 -11.94 -0.11
N THR A 79 14.44 -12.41 0.75
CA THR A 79 14.12 -12.85 2.11
C THR A 79 13.54 -11.73 3.00
N ASP A 80 14.06 -10.51 2.92
CA ASP A 80 13.52 -9.38 3.68
C ASP A 80 12.18 -8.90 3.12
N TRP A 81 12.00 -8.96 1.80
CA TRP A 81 10.73 -8.65 1.15
C TRP A 81 9.63 -9.64 1.58
N GLU A 82 9.94 -10.95 1.55
CA GLU A 82 9.03 -11.98 2.05
C GLU A 82 8.70 -11.78 3.52
N ARG A 83 9.71 -11.49 4.36
CA ARG A 83 9.48 -11.17 5.77
C ARG A 83 8.53 -9.98 5.94
N ARG A 84 8.67 -8.95 5.10
CA ARG A 84 7.82 -7.75 5.13
C ARG A 84 6.40 -8.01 4.63
N MET A 85 6.23 -8.84 3.61
CA MET A 85 4.89 -9.24 3.13
C MET A 85 4.16 -10.13 4.14
N ASN A 86 4.91 -11.00 4.84
CA ASN A 86 4.36 -11.85 5.88
C ASN A 86 4.21 -11.13 7.23
N SER A 87 4.87 -9.98 7.42
CA SER A 87 4.55 -9.10 8.55
C SER A 87 3.26 -8.35 8.23
N THR A 88 2.12 -8.96 8.57
CA THR A 88 0.87 -8.22 8.63
C THR A 88 0.94 -7.30 9.84
N ASP A 89 1.58 -6.14 9.69
CA ASP A 89 1.48 -5.06 10.67
C ASP A 89 0.09 -4.45 10.52
N ILE A 90 -0.93 -5.23 10.90
CA ILE A 90 -2.30 -4.75 11.00
C ILE A 90 -2.24 -3.71 12.12
N PRO A 91 -2.40 -2.42 11.81
CA PRO A 91 -2.42 -1.41 12.85
C PRO A 91 -3.49 -1.81 13.85
N PRO A 92 -3.24 -1.68 15.17
CA PRO A 92 -4.19 -2.15 16.17
C PRO A 92 -5.58 -1.58 15.86
N LEU A 93 -6.55 -2.48 15.71
CA LEU A 93 -7.92 -2.15 15.37
C LEU A 93 -8.76 -2.25 16.63
N VAL A 94 -9.73 -1.35 16.74
CA VAL A 94 -10.73 -1.37 17.81
C VAL A 94 -12.12 -1.52 17.21
N SER A 95 -12.98 -2.23 17.92
CA SER A 95 -14.40 -2.30 17.61
C SER A 95 -15.07 -0.94 17.85
N VAL A 96 -16.28 -0.77 17.31
CA VAL A 96 -17.11 0.41 17.57
C VAL A 96 -17.36 0.64 19.07
N GLN A 97 -17.41 -0.42 19.87
CA GLN A 97 -17.62 -0.29 21.32
C GLN A 97 -16.34 0.21 22.01
N GLU A 98 -15.20 -0.40 21.74
CA GLU A 98 -13.91 0.05 22.31
C GLU A 98 -13.57 1.49 21.87
N ALA A 99 -13.89 1.85 20.63
CA ALA A 99 -13.79 3.24 20.16
C ALA A 99 -14.68 4.20 20.96
N ALA A 100 -15.90 3.78 21.31
CA ALA A 100 -16.82 4.57 22.10
C ALA A 100 -16.28 4.78 23.53
N ASP A 101 -15.71 3.73 24.11
CA ASP A 101 -15.09 3.77 25.44
C ASP A 101 -13.84 4.67 25.45
N ILE A 102 -12.99 4.59 24.42
CA ILE A 102 -11.80 5.44 24.26
C ILE A 102 -12.17 6.92 24.05
N LEU A 103 -13.18 7.20 23.22
CA LEU A 103 -13.62 8.55 22.91
C LEU A 103 -14.55 9.16 23.98
N GLY A 104 -15.01 8.37 24.94
CA GLY A 104 -15.98 8.80 25.96
C GLY A 104 -17.36 9.16 25.38
N VAL A 105 -17.77 8.52 24.29
CA VAL A 105 -19.06 8.76 23.61
C VAL A 105 -19.90 7.49 23.53
N THR A 106 -21.14 7.59 23.05
CA THR A 106 -21.98 6.40 22.83
C THR A 106 -21.57 5.65 21.56
N ARG A 107 -21.84 4.34 21.53
CA ARG A 107 -21.67 3.51 20.32
C ARG A 107 -22.38 4.08 19.09
N GLN A 108 -23.59 4.63 19.26
CA GLN A 108 -24.36 5.25 18.17
C GLN A 108 -23.69 6.52 17.63
N ALA A 109 -23.05 7.32 18.50
CA ALA A 109 -22.28 8.48 18.07
C ALA A 109 -21.08 8.08 17.20
N VAL A 110 -20.40 6.98 17.53
CA VAL A 110 -19.32 6.42 16.71
C VAL A 110 -19.85 5.96 15.34
N LEU A 111 -20.95 5.19 15.31
CA LEU A 111 -21.59 4.76 14.05
C LEU A 111 -22.01 5.95 13.18
N SER A 112 -22.52 7.01 13.80
CA SER A 112 -22.88 8.24 13.11
C SER A 112 -21.66 8.93 12.49
N ARG A 113 -20.54 9.04 13.21
CA ARG A 113 -19.28 9.59 12.67
C ARG A 113 -18.71 8.76 11.53
N ILE A 114 -18.83 7.44 11.60
CA ILE A 114 -18.51 6.53 10.48
C ILE A 114 -19.41 6.85 9.28
N GLY A 115 -20.73 6.95 9.50
CA GLY A 115 -21.69 7.26 8.45
C GLY A 115 -21.46 8.63 7.79
N TYR A 116 -21.00 9.63 8.56
CA TYR A 116 -20.62 10.95 8.06
C TYR A 116 -19.19 11.03 7.51
N GLY A 117 -18.42 9.94 7.57
CA GLY A 117 -17.02 9.90 7.10
C GLY A 117 -16.02 10.68 7.96
N THR A 118 -16.43 11.17 9.13
CA THR A 118 -15.54 11.91 10.06
C THR A 118 -14.69 11.01 10.94
N LEU A 119 -14.99 9.70 10.96
CA LEU A 119 -14.16 8.68 11.58
C LEU A 119 -13.85 7.58 10.55
N PRO A 120 -12.58 7.34 10.21
CA PRO A 120 -12.22 6.30 9.26
C PRO A 120 -12.56 4.93 9.85
N SER A 121 -13.17 4.07 9.04
CA SER A 121 -13.44 2.68 9.41
C SER A 121 -13.39 1.78 8.18
N VAL A 122 -13.15 0.49 8.42
CA VAL A 122 -13.22 -0.56 7.41
C VAL A 122 -14.29 -1.55 7.82
N LYS A 123 -15.15 -1.94 6.88
CA LYS A 123 -16.15 -2.99 7.12
C LYS A 123 -15.52 -4.36 6.87
N VAL A 124 -15.44 -5.18 7.91
CA VAL A 124 -14.95 -6.55 7.86
C VAL A 124 -16.11 -7.48 8.20
N GLY A 125 -16.65 -8.14 7.18
CA GLY A 125 -17.89 -8.91 7.29
C GLY A 125 -19.07 -8.03 7.69
N THR A 126 -19.64 -8.28 8.87
CA THR A 126 -20.79 -7.53 9.42
C THR A 126 -20.39 -6.41 10.37
N VAL A 127 -19.10 -6.27 10.70
CA VAL A 127 -18.60 -5.37 11.74
C VAL A 127 -17.75 -4.26 11.12
N ASN A 128 -17.83 -3.05 11.69
CA ASN A 128 -16.89 -1.97 11.39
C ASN A 128 -15.74 -2.01 12.40
N VAL A 129 -14.51 -1.97 11.89
CA VAL A 129 -13.28 -1.84 12.67
C VAL A 129 -12.67 -0.47 12.41
N ILE A 130 -12.14 0.13 13.47
CA ILE A 130 -11.60 1.49 13.47
C ILE A 130 -10.13 1.41 13.84
N PRO A 131 -9.22 2.07 13.12
CA PRO A 131 -7.81 2.14 13.53
C PRO A 131 -7.69 2.79 14.92
N LEU A 132 -6.95 2.17 15.84
CA LEU A 132 -6.72 2.70 17.20
C LEU A 132 -6.16 4.13 17.15
N ALA A 133 -5.28 4.42 16.19
CA ALA A 133 -4.72 5.76 16.00
C ALA A 133 -5.79 6.84 15.69
N ALA A 134 -6.93 6.46 15.08
CA ALA A 134 -8.02 7.39 14.75
C ALA A 134 -8.86 7.80 15.97
N VAL A 135 -8.84 7.00 17.03
CA VAL A 135 -9.54 7.29 18.30
C VAL A 135 -8.60 7.84 19.38
N GLN A 136 -7.29 7.73 19.17
CA GLN A 136 -6.26 8.29 20.05
C GLN A 136 -5.80 9.69 19.64
N ARG A 137 -5.96 10.07 18.37
CA ARG A 137 -5.75 11.48 17.99
C ARG A 137 -6.88 12.32 18.60
N PRO A 138 -6.56 13.43 19.30
CA PRO A 138 -7.56 14.43 19.59
C PRO A 138 -8.15 14.86 18.24
N THR A 139 -9.44 14.64 18.02
CA THR A 139 -10.15 15.24 16.90
C THR A 139 -10.16 16.76 17.13
N ASP A 140 -9.14 17.44 16.62
CA ASP A 140 -9.15 18.88 16.36
C ASP A 140 -10.29 19.14 15.37
N GLY A 141 -11.49 19.44 15.87
CA GLY A 141 -12.63 19.57 14.98
C GLY A 141 -13.99 19.92 15.59
N GLN A 142 -14.12 20.15 16.90
CA GLN A 142 -15.36 20.70 17.44
C GLN A 142 -15.06 21.83 18.42
N GLN A 143 -15.06 23.08 17.92
CA GLN A 143 -15.20 24.25 18.77
C GLN A 143 -16.61 24.24 19.41
N PRO A 144 -16.74 24.59 20.71
CA PRO A 144 -18.04 24.76 21.32
C PRO A 144 -18.61 26.14 20.97
N LYS A 145 -19.81 26.15 20.38
CA LYS A 145 -20.84 27.12 20.73
C LYS A 145 -22.23 26.64 20.31
#